data_AF-A0AAV9N1W8-F1
#
_entry.id   AF-A0AAV9N1W8-F1
#
_cell.length_a   1.000
_cell.length_b   1.000
_cell.length_c   1.000
_cell.angle_alpha   90.00
_cell.angle_beta   90.00
_cell.angle_gamma   90.00
#
_symmetry.space_group_name_H-M   'P 1'
#
loop_
_entity.id
_entity.type
_entity.pdbx_description
1 polymer ?
#
loop_
_entity_poly.entity_id
_entity_poly.type
_entity_poly.pdbx_seq_one_letter_code
_entity_poly.pdbx_strand_id
1 'polypeptide(L)'
;MSDVQHRPLTSLQSVILTTGPFIFLWTSLRNHIQRNGAISFARTTTKLNNEIYSIFSFALGGLILNDVFQFYPLDDTIKTNDIAYIYHLSKFYEYTDIFNLVAGGKVIGPHMAFHHLTTPFLTHFRVLNATDWQVFAFLNCVHHFWLYAYLGGVGLFRPILPVTGWLQLVAGIAVDVLWLFQNGKSENPEATNRLISVLLLTRYAMLYYEHLKKGGTQDPSEGNVDGKKE
;
A
#
# COMPACT_ATOMS: atom_id res chain seq x y z
N MET A 1 -5.93 24.74 5.47
CA MET A 1 -6.28 23.66 4.51
C MET A 1 -6.01 24.03 3.03
N SER A 2 -5.36 25.16 2.70
CA SER A 2 -5.27 25.65 1.30
C SER A 2 -4.07 25.16 0.48
N ASP A 3 -2.99 24.62 1.07
CA ASP A 3 -1.74 24.31 0.32
C ASP A 3 -1.67 22.90 -0.29
N VAL A 4 -2.58 21.99 0.06
CA VAL A 4 -2.55 20.59 -0.42
C VAL A 4 -3.16 20.46 -1.82
N GLN A 5 -4.05 21.38 -2.21
CA GLN A 5 -4.81 21.31 -3.47
C GLN A 5 -3.97 21.53 -4.73
N HIS A 6 -2.74 22.03 -4.62
CA HIS A 6 -1.88 22.29 -5.78
C HIS A 6 -0.81 21.22 -6.02
N ARG A 7 -0.72 20.20 -5.17
CA ARG A 7 0.29 19.15 -5.31
C ARG A 7 -0.15 18.07 -6.31
N PRO A 8 0.77 17.50 -7.12
CA PRO A 8 0.43 16.41 -8.01
C PRO A 8 -0.18 15.22 -7.26
N LEU A 9 -1.12 14.53 -7.89
CA LEU A 9 -1.76 13.32 -7.37
C LEU A 9 -2.64 13.49 -6.12
N THR A 10 -2.90 14.72 -5.65
CA THR A 10 -3.76 14.92 -4.46
C THR A 10 -5.25 15.07 -4.77
N SER A 11 -5.62 15.37 -6.02
CA SER A 11 -7.04 15.47 -6.43
C SER A 11 -7.60 14.11 -6.83
N LEU A 12 -8.88 13.85 -6.54
CA LEU A 12 -9.52 12.59 -6.90
C LEU A 12 -9.42 12.30 -8.41
N GLN A 13 -9.57 13.33 -9.24
CA GLN A 13 -9.40 13.22 -10.70
C GLN A 13 -8.00 12.72 -11.06
N SER A 14 -6.95 13.28 -10.44
CA SER A 14 -5.59 12.84 -10.70
C SER A 14 -5.33 11.40 -10.27
N VAL A 15 -5.87 10.98 -9.11
CA VAL A 15 -5.81 9.58 -8.63
C VAL A 15 -6.48 8.64 -9.64
N ILE A 16 -7.69 8.98 -10.10
CA ILE A 16 -8.43 8.21 -11.13
C ILE A 16 -7.60 8.11 -12.41
N LEU A 17 -7.03 9.21 -12.88
CA LEU A 17 -6.26 9.27 -14.11
C LEU A 17 -4.98 8.41 -14.06
N THR A 18 -4.45 8.08 -12.88
CA THR A 18 -3.32 7.13 -12.77
C THR A 18 -3.71 5.67 -13.04
N THR A 19 -4.99 5.32 -12.85
CA THR A 19 -5.46 3.93 -12.92
C THR A 19 -5.36 3.38 -14.34
N GLY A 20 -5.72 4.17 -15.34
CA GLY A 20 -5.68 3.77 -16.76
C GLY A 20 -4.26 3.42 -17.22
N PRO A 21 -3.28 4.34 -17.11
CA PRO A 21 -1.88 4.07 -17.41
C PRO A 21 -1.32 2.89 -16.61
N PHE A 22 -1.64 2.77 -15.32
CA PHE A 22 -1.20 1.63 -14.50
C PHE A 22 -1.69 0.29 -15.04
N ILE A 23 -2.99 0.15 -15.31
CA ILE A 23 -3.59 -1.08 -15.87
C ILE A 23 -3.03 -1.38 -17.26
N PHE A 24 -2.88 -0.36 -18.10
CA PHE A 24 -2.32 -0.51 -19.44
C PHE A 24 -0.88 -1.03 -19.40
N LEU A 25 -0.01 -0.43 -18.58
CA LEU A 25 1.38 -0.83 -18.42
C LEU A 25 1.49 -2.24 -17.83
N TRP A 26 0.71 -2.52 -16.79
CA TRP A 26 0.67 -3.86 -16.18
C TRP A 26 0.25 -4.92 -17.20
N THR A 27 -0.85 -4.69 -17.93
CA THR A 27 -1.36 -5.63 -18.94
C THR A 27 -0.37 -5.84 -20.07
N SER A 28 0.24 -4.75 -20.56
CA SER A 28 1.28 -4.80 -21.59
C SER A 28 2.49 -5.60 -21.15
N LEU A 29 2.99 -5.34 -19.94
CA LEU A 29 4.11 -6.07 -19.35
C LEU A 29 3.79 -7.55 -19.19
N ARG A 30 2.60 -7.89 -18.64
CA ARG A 30 2.16 -9.28 -18.51
C ARG A 30 2.16 -10.01 -19.85
N ASN A 31 1.59 -9.39 -20.88
CA ASN A 31 1.55 -9.97 -22.23
C ASN A 31 2.96 -10.16 -22.81
N HIS A 32 3.86 -9.21 -22.55
CA HIS A 32 5.27 -9.34 -22.95
C HIS A 32 5.94 -10.52 -22.25
N ILE A 33 5.81 -10.63 -20.92
CA ILE A 33 6.43 -11.71 -20.13
C ILE A 33 5.86 -13.08 -20.49
N GLN A 34 4.56 -13.18 -20.78
CA GLN A 34 3.95 -14.43 -21.24
C GLN A 34 4.50 -14.92 -22.58
N ARG A 35 4.92 -13.99 -23.46
CA ARG A 35 5.45 -14.32 -24.79
C ARG A 35 6.96 -14.54 -24.80
N ASN A 36 7.70 -13.80 -23.97
CA ASN A 36 9.16 -13.73 -24.03
C ASN A 36 9.87 -14.34 -22.80
N GLY A 37 9.12 -14.73 -21.76
CA GLY A 37 9.66 -15.18 -20.49
C GLY A 37 9.98 -14.05 -19.52
N ALA A 38 10.41 -14.42 -18.31
CA ALA A 38 10.76 -13.49 -17.24
C ALA A 38 12.06 -12.71 -17.55
N ILE A 39 12.14 -11.47 -17.06
CA ILE A 39 13.33 -10.63 -17.19
C ILE A 39 14.38 -11.09 -16.19
N SER A 40 15.60 -11.39 -16.68
CA SER A 40 16.66 -12.03 -15.89
C SER A 40 17.07 -11.26 -14.63
N PHE A 41 17.07 -9.92 -14.68
CA PHE A 41 17.45 -9.07 -13.56
C PHE A 41 16.28 -8.68 -12.64
N ALA A 42 15.03 -9.03 -12.97
CA ALA A 42 13.84 -8.61 -12.23
C ALA A 42 13.89 -9.04 -10.76
N ARG A 43 14.42 -10.22 -10.46
CA ARG A 43 14.56 -10.70 -9.08
C ARG A 43 15.51 -9.83 -8.26
N THR A 44 16.63 -9.43 -8.85
CA THR A 44 17.64 -8.58 -8.19
C THR A 44 17.08 -7.19 -7.94
N THR A 45 16.41 -6.59 -8.93
CA THR A 45 15.79 -5.27 -8.78
C THR A 45 14.66 -5.29 -7.77
N THR A 46 13.83 -6.34 -7.77
CA THR A 46 12.77 -6.54 -6.76
C THR A 46 13.36 -6.59 -5.35
N LYS A 47 14.43 -7.36 -5.16
CA LYS A 47 15.08 -7.48 -3.85
C LYS A 47 15.61 -6.13 -3.35
N LEU A 48 16.35 -5.41 -4.19
CA LEU A 48 16.90 -4.09 -3.86
C LEU A 48 15.79 -3.07 -3.58
N ASN A 49 14.72 -3.06 -4.40
CA ASN A 49 13.54 -2.24 -4.18
C ASN A 49 12.95 -2.49 -2.79
N ASN A 50 12.79 -3.76 -2.41
CA ASN A 50 12.21 -4.12 -1.12
C ASN A 50 13.12 -3.72 0.05
N GLU A 51 14.44 -3.90 -0.06
CA GLU A 51 15.38 -3.45 0.98
C GLU A 51 15.30 -1.92 1.20
N ILE A 52 15.32 -1.14 0.11
CA ILE A 52 15.21 0.32 0.17
C ILE A 52 13.84 0.73 0.75
N TYR A 53 12.77 0.13 0.26
CA TYR A 53 11.41 0.50 0.66
C TYR A 53 11.09 0.10 2.10
N SER A 54 11.72 -0.96 2.61
CA SER A 54 11.70 -1.31 4.04
C SER A 54 12.26 -0.17 4.89
N ILE A 55 13.46 0.34 4.56
CA ILE A 55 14.10 1.44 5.29
C ILE A 55 13.26 2.71 5.18
N PHE A 56 12.76 3.02 3.98
CA PHE A 56 11.88 4.15 3.75
C PHE A 56 10.61 4.08 4.61
N SER A 57 9.96 2.92 4.69
CA SER A 57 8.75 2.71 5.48
C SER A 57 9.03 2.92 6.98
N PHE A 58 10.16 2.42 7.48
CA PHE A 58 10.56 2.63 8.86
C PHE A 58 10.80 4.12 9.18
N ALA A 59 11.55 4.81 8.32
CA ALA A 59 11.82 6.23 8.47
C ALA A 59 10.54 7.08 8.43
N LEU A 60 9.64 6.79 7.47
CA LEU A 60 8.37 7.49 7.34
C LEU A 60 7.46 7.23 8.56
N GLY A 61 7.42 5.99 9.06
CA GLY A 61 6.72 5.67 10.31
C GLY A 61 7.26 6.47 11.49
N GLY A 62 8.59 6.64 11.58
CA GLY A 62 9.22 7.50 12.58
C GLY A 62 8.82 8.96 12.47
N LEU A 63 8.75 9.51 11.24
CA LEU A 63 8.28 10.88 11.00
C LEU A 63 6.82 11.07 11.40
N ILE A 64 5.94 10.12 11.06
CA ILE A 64 4.52 10.15 11.45
C ILE A 64 4.37 10.09 12.98
N LEU A 65 5.17 9.25 13.65
CA LEU A 65 5.16 9.17 15.10
C LEU A 65 5.63 10.50 15.73
N ASN A 66 6.64 11.13 15.12
CA ASN A 66 7.15 12.43 15.58
C ASN A 66 6.14 13.55 15.37
N ASP A 67 5.36 13.53 14.28
CA ASP A 67 4.27 14.48 14.03
C ASP A 67 3.23 14.47 15.18
N VAL A 68 3.00 13.30 15.79
CA VAL A 68 2.03 13.14 16.88
C VAL A 68 2.64 13.46 18.25
N PHE A 69 3.80 12.88 18.57
CA PHE A 69 4.37 12.92 19.92
C PHE A 69 5.44 14.00 20.12
N GLN A 70 5.92 14.61 19.04
CA GLN A 70 6.86 15.74 19.06
C GLN A 70 8.11 15.44 19.91
N PHE A 71 8.68 14.24 19.76
CA PHE A 71 9.84 13.81 20.54
C PHE A 71 11.15 14.45 20.05
N TYR A 72 11.21 14.89 18.78
CA TYR A 72 12.27 15.77 18.25
C TYR A 72 11.65 16.98 17.54
N PRO A 73 12.25 18.18 17.67
CA PRO A 73 11.84 19.33 16.89
C PRO A 73 12.12 19.05 15.42
N LEU A 74 11.06 18.95 14.61
CA LEU A 74 11.21 19.06 13.16
C LEU A 74 11.45 20.52 12.82
N ASP A 75 12.21 20.75 11.75
CA ASP A 75 12.27 22.07 11.14
C ASP A 75 10.84 22.53 10.84
N ASP A 76 10.52 23.80 11.13
CA ASP A 76 9.20 24.43 10.91
C ASP A 76 8.77 24.34 9.42
N THR A 77 9.69 23.96 8.54
CA THR A 77 9.45 23.67 7.13
C THR A 77 8.68 22.37 6.87
N ILE A 78 8.75 21.35 7.74
CA ILE A 78 8.06 20.07 7.56
C ILE A 78 6.74 20.07 8.33
N LYS A 79 5.62 20.19 7.60
CA LYS A 79 4.27 20.21 8.18
C LYS A 79 3.65 18.81 8.13
N THR A 80 2.64 18.56 8.98
CA THR A 80 1.85 17.31 8.97
C THR A 80 1.32 16.96 7.56
N ASN A 81 0.92 17.97 6.78
CA ASN A 81 0.44 17.80 5.40
C ASN A 81 1.53 17.33 4.43
N ASP A 82 2.81 17.66 4.69
CA ASP A 82 3.94 17.16 3.91
C ASP A 82 4.14 15.67 4.15
N ILE A 83 4.07 15.25 5.41
CA ILE A 83 4.22 13.84 5.80
C ILE A 83 3.04 13.02 5.24
N ALA A 84 1.81 13.54 5.36
CA ALA A 84 0.62 12.94 4.75
C ALA A 84 0.78 12.76 3.23
N TYR A 85 1.32 13.78 2.56
CA TYR A 85 1.56 13.75 1.12
C TYR A 85 2.65 12.74 0.73
N ILE A 86 3.77 12.69 1.46
CA ILE A 86 4.84 11.70 1.23
C ILE A 86 4.29 10.28 1.41
N TYR A 87 3.50 10.04 2.45
CA TYR A 87 2.83 8.75 2.66
C TYR A 87 1.86 8.42 1.51
N HIS A 88 1.07 9.38 1.06
CA HIS A 88 0.17 9.18 -0.08
C HIS A 88 0.94 8.82 -1.37
N LEU A 89 2.00 9.57 -1.71
CA LEU A 89 2.85 9.30 -2.86
C LEU A 89 3.51 7.92 -2.79
N SER A 90 3.90 7.48 -1.58
CA SER A 90 4.51 6.18 -1.39
C SER A 90 3.61 5.03 -1.87
N LYS A 91 2.27 5.20 -1.84
CA LYS A 91 1.33 4.19 -2.35
C LYS A 91 1.25 4.10 -3.87
N PHE A 92 1.59 5.18 -4.58
CA PHE A 92 1.76 5.11 -6.04
C PHE A 92 3.09 4.45 -6.40
N TYR A 93 4.13 4.68 -5.61
CA TYR A 93 5.41 3.99 -5.79
C TYR A 93 5.25 2.47 -5.70
N GLU A 94 4.35 1.97 -4.85
CA GLU A 94 4.04 0.54 -4.72
C GLU A 94 3.49 -0.10 -6.01
N TYR A 95 3.10 0.67 -7.04
CA TYR A 95 2.87 0.12 -8.39
C TYR A 95 4.10 -0.61 -8.94
N THR A 96 5.30 -0.19 -8.53
CA THR A 96 6.56 -0.86 -8.88
C THR A 96 6.59 -2.31 -8.41
N ASP A 97 5.90 -2.66 -7.32
CA ASP A 97 5.85 -4.05 -6.84
C ASP A 97 5.14 -4.95 -7.83
N ILE A 98 4.01 -4.49 -8.37
CA ILE A 98 3.27 -5.20 -9.41
C ILE A 98 4.14 -5.38 -10.64
N PHE A 99 4.84 -4.33 -11.09
CA PHE A 99 5.71 -4.42 -12.25
C PHE A 99 6.89 -5.36 -12.03
N ASN A 100 7.54 -5.28 -10.87
CA ASN A 100 8.66 -6.13 -10.48
C ASN A 100 8.28 -7.61 -10.40
N LEU A 101 7.14 -7.91 -9.76
CA LEU A 101 6.62 -9.27 -9.66
C LEU A 101 6.25 -9.83 -11.04
N VAL A 102 5.55 -9.06 -11.88
CA VAL A 102 5.19 -9.50 -13.23
C VAL A 102 6.44 -9.68 -14.10
N ALA A 103 7.41 -8.76 -14.03
CA ALA A 103 8.68 -8.87 -14.73
C ALA A 103 9.45 -10.14 -14.31
N GLY A 104 9.33 -10.55 -13.05
CA GLY A 104 9.85 -11.82 -12.53
C GLY A 104 9.03 -13.06 -12.90
N GLY A 105 8.00 -12.93 -13.74
CA GLY A 105 7.16 -14.04 -14.18
C GLY A 105 6.04 -14.42 -13.21
N LYS A 106 5.76 -13.61 -12.18
CA LYS A 106 4.72 -13.92 -11.18
C LYS A 106 3.34 -13.48 -11.63
N VAL A 107 2.34 -14.32 -11.31
CA VAL A 107 0.92 -13.99 -11.49
C VAL A 107 0.43 -13.23 -10.26
N ILE A 108 -0.18 -12.07 -10.49
CA ILE A 108 -0.73 -11.24 -9.42
C ILE A 108 -2.10 -11.78 -9.00
N GLY A 109 -2.21 -12.18 -7.74
CA GLY A 109 -3.47 -12.65 -7.16
C GLY A 109 -4.46 -11.51 -6.86
N PRO A 110 -5.75 -11.82 -6.63
CA PRO A 110 -6.79 -10.82 -6.39
C PRO A 110 -6.51 -9.89 -5.19
N HIS A 111 -5.92 -10.42 -4.12
CA HIS A 111 -5.54 -9.66 -2.93
C HIS A 111 -4.57 -8.52 -3.27
N MET A 112 -3.46 -8.84 -3.95
CA MET A 112 -2.45 -7.85 -4.37
C MET A 112 -3.01 -6.87 -5.40
N ALA A 113 -3.77 -7.38 -6.38
CA ALA A 113 -4.39 -6.54 -7.39
C ALA A 113 -5.32 -5.49 -6.76
N PHE A 114 -6.23 -5.93 -5.87
CA PHE A 114 -7.14 -5.03 -5.17
C PHE A 114 -6.37 -4.02 -4.33
N HIS A 115 -5.38 -4.48 -3.55
CA HIS A 115 -4.55 -3.63 -2.71
C HIS A 115 -3.92 -2.49 -3.52
N HIS A 116 -3.12 -2.81 -4.55
CA HIS A 116 -2.40 -1.76 -5.27
C HIS A 116 -3.35 -0.88 -6.08
N LEU A 117 -4.44 -1.40 -6.66
CA LEU A 117 -5.41 -0.56 -7.37
C LEU A 117 -6.15 0.41 -6.46
N THR A 118 -6.45 0.02 -5.22
CA THR A 118 -7.34 0.80 -4.34
C THR A 118 -6.61 1.62 -3.28
N THR A 119 -5.36 1.30 -2.95
CA THR A 119 -4.62 2.00 -1.88
C THR A 119 -4.37 3.48 -2.17
N PRO A 120 -4.09 3.92 -3.42
CA PRO A 120 -4.06 5.35 -3.75
C PRO A 120 -5.40 6.06 -3.50
N PHE A 121 -6.53 5.41 -3.78
CA PHE A 121 -7.86 5.94 -3.45
C PHE A 121 -8.09 5.97 -1.94
N LEU A 122 -7.75 4.87 -1.25
CA LEU A 122 -7.87 4.78 0.20
C LEU A 122 -7.11 5.93 0.88
N THR A 123 -5.87 6.18 0.48
CA THR A 123 -5.06 7.26 1.07
C THR A 123 -5.50 8.65 0.64
N HIS A 124 -6.08 8.83 -0.55
CA HIS A 124 -6.76 10.07 -0.90
C HIS A 124 -7.90 10.39 0.09
N PHE A 125 -8.80 9.44 0.35
CA PHE A 125 -9.92 9.66 1.27
C PHE A 125 -9.48 9.72 2.73
N ARG A 126 -8.63 8.80 3.16
CA ARG A 126 -8.32 8.57 4.58
C ARG A 126 -7.12 9.36 5.10
N VAL A 127 -6.19 9.75 4.23
CA VAL A 127 -4.96 10.46 4.64
C VAL A 127 -5.00 11.93 4.25
N LEU A 128 -5.36 12.24 3.01
CA LEU A 128 -5.42 13.63 2.57
C LEU A 128 -6.71 14.35 3.00
N ASN A 129 -7.79 13.60 3.22
CA ASN A 129 -9.14 14.17 3.45
C ASN A 129 -9.85 13.62 4.70
N ALA A 130 -9.10 13.13 5.68
CA ALA A 130 -9.64 12.82 7.00
C ALA A 130 -8.71 13.35 8.10
N THR A 131 -9.31 13.64 9.25
CA THR A 131 -8.57 13.91 10.48
C THR A 131 -7.90 12.61 10.96
N ASP A 132 -6.98 12.69 11.93
CA ASP A 132 -6.38 11.52 12.63
C ASP A 132 -5.77 10.39 11.76
N TRP A 133 -5.30 10.72 10.56
CA TRP A 133 -4.73 9.75 9.61
C TRP A 133 -3.46 9.04 10.10
N GLN A 134 -2.77 9.61 11.08
CA GLN A 134 -1.46 9.17 11.54
C GLN A 134 -1.49 7.74 12.07
N VAL A 135 -2.53 7.33 12.80
CA VAL A 135 -2.60 5.97 13.39
C VAL A 135 -2.60 4.90 12.31
N PHE A 136 -3.45 5.06 11.29
CA PHE A 136 -3.52 4.12 10.16
C PHE A 136 -2.20 4.11 9.38
N ALA A 137 -1.68 5.29 9.02
CA ALA A 137 -0.46 5.41 8.23
C ALA A 137 0.78 4.87 8.96
N PHE A 138 0.89 5.11 10.26
CA PHE A 138 1.95 4.57 11.10
C PHE A 138 1.92 3.04 11.13
N LEU A 139 0.77 2.44 11.42
CA LEU A 139 0.63 0.98 11.47
C LEU A 139 0.89 0.33 10.10
N ASN A 140 0.46 0.98 9.01
CA ASN A 140 0.79 0.54 7.66
C ASN A 140 2.31 0.61 7.39
N CYS A 141 2.98 1.70 7.78
CA CYS A 141 4.44 1.83 7.65
C CYS A 141 5.18 0.75 8.44
N VAL A 142 4.75 0.45 9.68
CA VAL A 142 5.31 -0.63 10.49
C VAL A 142 5.10 -1.98 9.82
N HIS A 143 3.91 -2.26 9.29
CA HIS A 143 3.68 -3.49 8.53
C HIS A 143 4.58 -3.56 7.28
N HIS A 144 4.70 -2.47 6.53
CA HIS A 144 5.51 -2.39 5.31
C HIS A 144 6.99 -2.59 5.63
N PHE A 145 7.52 -2.05 6.73
CA PHE A 145 8.88 -2.35 7.17
C PHE A 145 9.14 -3.85 7.28
N TRP A 146 8.30 -4.58 8.03
CA TRP A 146 8.47 -6.04 8.18
C TRP A 146 8.24 -6.80 6.87
N LEU A 147 7.21 -6.41 6.12
CA LEU A 147 6.85 -7.04 4.85
C LEU A 147 7.97 -6.91 3.81
N TYR A 148 8.46 -5.69 3.57
CA TYR A 148 9.49 -5.45 2.57
C TYR A 148 10.86 -5.98 3.02
N ALA A 149 11.19 -5.95 4.31
CA ALA A 149 12.39 -6.65 4.79
C ALA A 149 12.32 -8.16 4.53
N TYR A 150 11.15 -8.78 4.77
CA TYR A 150 10.93 -10.20 4.44
C TYR A 150 11.07 -10.46 2.94
N LEU A 151 10.43 -9.65 2.09
CA LEU A 151 10.52 -9.76 0.63
C LEU A 151 11.92 -9.41 0.09
N GLY A 152 12.70 -8.65 0.85
CA GLY A 152 14.14 -8.40 0.64
C GLY A 152 15.04 -9.56 1.06
N GLY A 153 14.50 -10.60 1.71
CA GLY A 153 15.21 -11.82 2.06
C GLY A 153 15.42 -12.06 3.56
N VAL A 154 14.88 -11.21 4.44
CA VAL A 154 14.97 -11.41 5.90
C VAL A 154 13.87 -12.38 6.36
N GLY A 155 14.11 -13.68 6.19
CA GLY A 155 13.14 -14.75 6.49
C GLY A 155 12.62 -14.79 7.93
N LEU A 156 13.37 -14.23 8.89
CA LEU A 156 13.01 -14.20 10.32
C LEU A 156 11.69 -13.48 10.59
N PHE A 157 11.26 -12.57 9.71
CA PHE A 157 10.05 -11.77 9.91
C PHE A 157 8.76 -12.44 9.44
N ARG A 158 8.84 -13.61 8.81
CA ARG A 158 7.64 -14.32 8.32
C ARG A 158 6.54 -14.50 9.39
N PRO A 159 6.83 -14.85 10.66
CA PRO A 159 5.79 -15.06 11.67
C PRO A 159 5.04 -13.78 12.07
N ILE A 160 5.67 -12.59 11.92
CA ILE A 160 5.06 -11.32 12.35
C ILE A 160 4.17 -10.69 11.27
N LEU A 161 4.28 -11.14 10.01
CA LEU A 161 3.51 -10.56 8.89
C LEU A 161 1.99 -10.69 9.06
N PRO A 162 1.43 -11.86 9.44
CA PRO A 162 -0.01 -11.98 9.67
C PRO A 162 -0.50 -11.05 10.80
N VAL A 163 0.29 -10.95 11.88
CA VAL A 163 -0.06 -10.15 13.05
C VAL A 163 -0.08 -8.67 12.71
N THR A 164 0.99 -8.16 12.12
CA THR A 164 1.08 -6.74 11.73
C THR A 164 0.09 -6.39 10.63
N GLY A 165 -0.16 -7.32 9.69
CA GLY A 165 -1.17 -7.16 8.64
C GLY A 165 -2.58 -7.01 9.21
N TRP A 166 -2.98 -7.87 10.15
CA TRP A 166 -4.27 -7.72 10.81
C TRP A 166 -4.35 -6.49 11.70
N LEU A 167 -3.28 -6.16 12.43
CA LEU A 167 -3.25 -5.01 13.33
C LEU A 167 -3.55 -3.71 12.58
N GLN A 168 -2.88 -3.46 11.45
CA GLN A 168 -3.15 -2.24 10.66
C GLN A 168 -4.58 -2.19 10.10
N LEU A 169 -5.15 -3.33 9.70
CA LEU A 169 -6.49 -3.39 9.11
C LEU A 169 -7.57 -3.17 10.15
N VAL A 170 -7.49 -3.88 11.27
CA VAL A 170 -8.44 -3.76 12.36
C VAL A 170 -8.40 -2.36 12.95
N ALA A 171 -7.21 -1.81 13.17
CA ALA A 171 -7.08 -0.44 13.69
C ALA A 171 -7.64 0.60 12.70
N GLY A 172 -7.31 0.49 11.40
CA GLY A 172 -7.84 1.41 10.39
C GLY A 172 -9.37 1.40 10.32
N ILE A 173 -9.98 0.21 10.29
CA ILE A 173 -11.44 0.05 10.28
C ILE A 173 -12.05 0.58 11.59
N ALA A 174 -11.49 0.19 12.74
CA ALA A 174 -12.03 0.57 14.04
C ALA A 174 -12.01 2.09 14.25
N VAL A 175 -10.92 2.77 13.89
CA VAL A 175 -10.82 4.23 14.01
C VAL A 175 -11.90 4.91 13.17
N ASP A 176 -12.09 4.50 11.92
CA ASP A 176 -13.09 5.12 11.05
C ASP A 176 -14.53 4.86 11.50
N VAL A 177 -14.81 3.63 11.93
CA VAL A 177 -16.13 3.27 12.46
C VAL A 177 -16.44 4.05 13.74
N LEU A 178 -15.51 4.13 14.68
CA LEU A 178 -15.68 4.89 15.91
C LEU A 178 -15.89 6.38 15.64
N TRP A 179 -15.10 6.94 14.71
CA TRP A 179 -15.28 8.33 14.29
C TRP A 179 -16.67 8.56 13.69
N LEU A 180 -17.14 7.66 12.83
CA LEU A 180 -18.48 7.75 12.21
C LEU A 180 -19.59 7.65 13.26
N PHE A 181 -19.47 6.80 14.27
CA PHE A 181 -20.45 6.74 15.35
C PHE A 181 -20.52 8.04 16.18
N GLN A 182 -19.38 8.71 16.37
CA GLN A 182 -19.30 9.93 17.16
C GLN A 182 -19.68 11.19 16.37
N ASN A 183 -19.37 11.22 15.07
CA ASN A 183 -19.39 12.44 14.24
C ASN A 183 -20.23 12.32 12.97
N GLY A 184 -20.82 11.16 12.69
CA GLY A 184 -21.50 10.82 11.43
C GLY A 184 -22.85 11.52 11.22
N LYS A 185 -22.81 12.84 10.99
CA LYS A 185 -23.93 13.60 10.42
C LYS A 185 -23.80 13.61 8.90
N SER A 186 -24.92 13.50 8.18
CA SER A 186 -24.99 13.36 6.73
C SER A 186 -24.38 14.51 5.92
N GLU A 187 -24.09 15.65 6.55
CA GLU A 187 -23.55 16.85 5.89
C GLU A 187 -22.03 16.99 6.01
N ASN A 188 -21.33 16.16 6.80
CA ASN A 188 -19.87 16.26 6.94
C ASN A 188 -19.17 15.54 5.76
N PRO A 189 -18.41 16.23 4.90
CA PRO A 189 -17.69 15.59 3.79
C PRO A 189 -16.71 14.49 4.23
N GLU A 190 -16.14 14.61 5.43
CA GLU A 190 -15.24 13.59 6.00
C GLU A 190 -15.98 12.29 6.31
N ALA A 191 -17.28 12.34 6.65
CA ALA A 191 -18.07 11.14 6.89
C ALA A 191 -18.15 10.26 5.62
N THR A 192 -18.30 10.88 4.45
CA THR A 192 -18.25 10.17 3.17
C THR A 192 -16.87 9.56 2.92
N ASN A 193 -15.80 10.29 3.19
CA ASN A 193 -14.42 9.80 3.02
C ASN A 193 -14.13 8.59 3.91
N ARG A 194 -14.57 8.63 5.17
CA ARG A 194 -14.40 7.51 6.11
C ARG A 194 -15.29 6.33 5.78
N LEU A 195 -16.51 6.55 5.29
CA LEU A 195 -17.35 5.47 4.80
C LEU A 195 -16.67 4.73 3.63
N ILE A 196 -16.10 5.47 2.68
CA ILE A 196 -15.34 4.87 1.56
C ILE A 196 -14.11 4.11 2.09
N SER A 197 -13.37 4.70 3.04
CA SER A 197 -12.22 4.05 3.69
C SER A 197 -12.60 2.70 4.32
N VAL A 198 -13.69 2.66 5.11
CA VAL A 198 -14.22 1.43 5.73
C VAL A 198 -14.56 0.39 4.68
N LEU A 199 -15.23 0.77 3.57
CA LEU A 199 -15.58 -0.16 2.50
C LEU A 199 -14.33 -0.76 1.84
N LEU A 200 -13.33 0.06 1.52
CA LEU A 200 -12.09 -0.39 0.89
C LEU A 200 -11.27 -1.29 1.83
N LEU A 201 -11.09 -0.87 3.10
CA LEU A 201 -10.36 -1.64 4.10
C LEU A 201 -11.04 -2.97 4.42
N THR A 202 -12.36 -2.97 4.55
CA THR A 202 -13.13 -4.21 4.81
C THR A 202 -12.99 -5.18 3.65
N ARG A 203 -13.14 -4.70 2.41
CA ARG A 203 -12.95 -5.55 1.23
C ARG A 203 -11.52 -6.10 1.15
N TYR A 204 -10.53 -5.27 1.46
CA TYR A 204 -9.13 -5.70 1.50
C TYR A 204 -8.90 -6.76 2.59
N ALA A 205 -9.46 -6.57 3.80
CA ALA A 205 -9.37 -7.53 4.90
C ALA A 205 -9.99 -8.89 4.55
N MET A 206 -11.12 -8.92 3.83
CA MET A 206 -11.71 -10.16 3.34
C MET A 206 -10.75 -10.90 2.39
N LEU A 207 -10.14 -10.18 1.44
CA LEU A 207 -9.18 -10.76 0.50
C LEU A 207 -7.90 -11.22 1.19
N TYR A 208 -7.46 -10.50 2.23
CA TYR A 208 -6.32 -10.88 3.05
C TYR A 208 -6.57 -12.17 3.82
N TYR A 209 -7.75 -12.28 4.45
CA TYR A 209 -8.18 -13.51 5.10
C TYR A 209 -8.22 -14.70 4.15
N GLU A 210 -8.82 -14.54 2.96
CA GLU A 210 -8.83 -15.58 1.93
C GLU A 210 -7.42 -15.99 1.50
N HIS A 211 -6.50 -15.04 1.37
CA HIS A 211 -5.10 -15.30 1.03
C HIS A 211 -4.39 -16.11 2.10
N LEU A 212 -4.55 -15.76 3.38
CA LEU A 212 -3.99 -16.50 4.50
C LEU A 212 -4.57 -17.92 4.58
N LYS A 213 -5.89 -18.07 4.42
CA LYS A 213 -6.58 -19.36 4.46
C LYS A 213 -6.13 -20.31 3.35
N LYS A 214 -5.87 -19.77 2.16
CA LYS A 214 -5.36 -20.55 1.01
C LYS A 214 -3.89 -20.95 1.14
N GLY A 215 -3.23 -20.60 2.24
CA GLY A 215 -1.92 -21.13 2.60
C GLY A 215 -0.82 -20.10 2.78
N GLY A 216 -1.02 -18.80 2.48
CA GLY A 216 -0.09 -17.69 2.83
C GLY A 216 1.37 -17.82 2.36
N THR A 217 1.79 -18.94 1.78
CA THR A 217 2.99 -19.12 1.01
C THR A 217 2.67 -18.71 -0.40
N GLN A 218 3.19 -17.57 -0.84
CA GLN A 218 3.87 -17.64 -2.12
C GLN A 218 4.94 -18.73 -1.98
N ASP A 219 4.60 -19.94 -2.41
CA ASP A 219 5.61 -20.88 -2.80
C ASP A 219 6.38 -20.22 -3.97
N PRO A 220 7.70 -20.05 -3.89
CA PRO A 220 8.47 -19.53 -5.02
C PRO A 220 8.29 -20.36 -6.31
N SER A 221 7.73 -21.57 -6.22
CA SER A 221 7.56 -22.55 -7.30
C SER A 221 6.20 -22.61 -8.01
N GLU A 222 5.12 -21.95 -7.57
CA GLU A 222 3.86 -22.07 -8.31
C GLU A 222 3.77 -21.09 -9.48
N GLY A 223 4.06 -21.64 -10.67
CA GLY A 223 3.92 -20.99 -11.96
C GLY A 223 5.10 -21.19 -12.91
N ASN A 224 5.80 -22.33 -12.87
CA ASN A 224 6.58 -22.74 -14.03
C ASN A 224 5.54 -23.04 -15.13
N VAL A 225 5.48 -22.18 -16.15
CA VAL A 225 4.80 -22.52 -17.39
C VAL A 225 5.60 -23.67 -17.96
N ASP A 226 5.08 -24.89 -17.82
CA ASP A 226 5.61 -26.08 -18.47
C ASP A 226 5.76 -25.78 -19.96
N GLY A 227 7.01 -25.54 -20.35
CA GLY A 227 7.44 -25.65 -21.73
C GLY A 227 7.34 -27.11 -22.13
N LYS A 228 6.16 -27.54 -22.58
CA LYS A 228 6.04 -28.75 -23.39
C LYS A 228 6.81 -28.50 -24.69
N LYS A 229 8.05 -28.98 -24.73
CA LYS A 229 8.67 -29.50 -25.93
C LYS A 229 8.43 -31.00 -25.94
N GLU A 230 7.43 -31.42 -26.71
CA GLU A 230 7.46 -32.67 -27.48
C GLU A 230 6.85 -32.37 -28.85
#